data_AF-I4VSB5-F1
#
_entry.id   AF-I4VSB5-F1
#
_cell.length_a   1.000
_cell.length_b   1.000
_cell.length_c   1.000
_cell.angle_alpha   90.00
_cell.angle_beta   90.00
_cell.angle_gamma   90.00
#
_symmetry.space_group_name_H-M   'P 1'
#
loop_
_entity.id
_entity.type
_entity.pdbx_description
1 polymer ?
#
loop_
_entity_poly.entity_id
_entity_poly.type
_entity_poly.pdbx_seq_one_letter_code
_entity_poly.pdbx_strand_id
1 'polypeptide(L)'
;EARARGLPDPVLPLGAQEVARIFRRRAVAAGLDHAFTISGHSARVGSANDLINNGYTTAQIQDAGNWKSAEMVQIYTRRSQAGANSMADMRRSQKAKAPTPDK
;
A
#
# COMPACT_ATOMS: atom_id res chain seq x y z
N GLU A 1 -23.36 -6.80 -35.82
CA GLU A 1 -22.46 -6.55 -36.97
C GLU A 1 -21.14 -7.32 -36.96
N ALA A 2 -20.43 -7.53 -35.83
CA ALA A 2 -19.20 -8.35 -35.83
C ALA A 2 -19.45 -9.88 -35.96
N ARG A 3 -20.51 -10.40 -35.32
CA ARG A 3 -20.84 -11.84 -35.27
C ARG A 3 -21.18 -12.49 -36.61
N ALA A 4 -21.57 -11.72 -37.62
CA ALA A 4 -21.93 -12.24 -38.95
C ALA A 4 -20.71 -12.49 -39.86
N ARG A 5 -19.52 -12.03 -39.49
CA ARG A 5 -18.30 -12.10 -40.34
C ARG A 5 -17.26 -13.15 -39.86
N GLY A 6 -17.57 -13.93 -38.82
CA GLY A 6 -16.64 -14.95 -38.29
C GLY A 6 -15.37 -14.37 -37.65
N LEU A 7 -15.30 -13.05 -37.40
CA LEU A 7 -14.22 -12.47 -36.61
C LEU A 7 -14.40 -12.86 -35.13
N PRO A 8 -13.32 -13.13 -34.39
CA PRO A 8 -13.40 -13.38 -32.96
C PRO A 8 -14.12 -12.23 -32.27
N ASP A 9 -15.01 -12.55 -31.32
CA ASP A 9 -15.72 -11.55 -30.53
C ASP A 9 -14.66 -10.59 -29.93
N PRO A 10 -14.85 -9.26 -30.04
CA PRO A 10 -13.85 -8.31 -29.58
C PRO A 10 -13.61 -8.54 -28.09
N VAL A 11 -12.35 -8.71 -27.70
CA VAL A 11 -11.96 -8.80 -26.30
C VAL A 11 -12.25 -7.45 -25.66
N LEU A 12 -13.37 -7.35 -24.95
CA LEU A 12 -13.74 -6.14 -24.24
C LEU A 12 -12.77 -5.92 -23.06
N PRO A 13 -12.38 -4.67 -22.79
CA PRO A 13 -11.53 -4.37 -21.65
C PRO A 13 -12.22 -4.74 -20.35
N LEU A 14 -11.43 -5.18 -19.37
CA LEU A 14 -11.94 -5.51 -18.04
C LEU A 14 -12.52 -4.26 -17.36
N GLY A 15 -13.78 -4.32 -16.94
CA GLY A 15 -14.39 -3.24 -16.19
C GLY A 15 -13.74 -3.05 -14.82
N ALA A 16 -13.68 -1.80 -14.33
CA ALA A 16 -13.09 -1.48 -13.03
C ALA A 16 -13.76 -2.25 -11.85
N GLN A 17 -15.06 -2.54 -11.96
CA GLN A 17 -15.78 -3.33 -10.97
C GLN A 17 -15.30 -4.79 -10.92
N GLU A 18 -14.96 -5.36 -12.08
CA GLU A 18 -14.43 -6.73 -12.17
C GLU A 18 -13.05 -6.83 -11.51
N VAL A 19 -12.20 -5.79 -11.63
CA VAL A 19 -10.92 -5.74 -10.91
C VAL A 19 -11.14 -5.87 -9.40
N ALA A 20 -12.03 -5.05 -8.83
CA ALA A 20 -12.35 -5.12 -7.40
C ALA A 20 -12.93 -6.49 -7.01
N ARG A 21 -13.76 -7.09 -7.87
CA ARG A 21 -14.32 -8.43 -7.64
C ARG A 21 -13.25 -9.52 -7.65
N ILE A 22 -12.28 -9.45 -8.55
CA ILE A 22 -11.13 -10.35 -8.61
C ILE A 22 -10.30 -10.24 -7.34
N PHE A 23 -9.97 -9.02 -6.90
CA PHE A 23 -9.22 -8.80 -5.67
C PHE A 23 -9.94 -9.39 -4.44
N ARG A 24 -11.25 -9.17 -4.29
CA ARG A 24 -12.02 -9.77 -3.18
C ARG A 24 -12.00 -11.29 -3.21
N ARG A 25 -12.19 -11.91 -4.38
CA ARG A 25 -12.10 -13.38 -4.53
C ARG A 25 -10.72 -13.91 -4.11
N ARG A 26 -9.65 -13.21 -4.52
CA ARG A 26 -8.29 -13.57 -4.12
C ARG A 26 -8.06 -13.38 -2.62
N ALA A 27 -8.58 -12.31 -2.03
CA ALA A 27 -8.50 -12.05 -0.59
C ALA A 27 -9.22 -13.13 0.23
N VAL A 28 -10.41 -13.59 -0.21
CA VAL A 28 -11.12 -14.71 0.42
C VAL A 28 -10.31 -16.00 0.30
N ALA A 29 -9.79 -16.30 -0.89
CA ALA A 29 -8.96 -17.49 -1.10
C ALA A 29 -7.66 -17.49 -0.27
N ALA A 30 -7.12 -16.30 0.05
CA ALA A 30 -5.97 -16.13 0.93
C ALA A 30 -6.32 -16.19 2.43
N GLY A 31 -7.60 -16.34 2.80
CA GLY A 31 -8.03 -16.43 4.20
C GLY A 31 -8.02 -15.10 4.95
N LEU A 32 -8.17 -13.95 4.27
CA LEU A 32 -8.20 -12.65 4.94
C LEU A 32 -9.56 -12.40 5.61
N ASP A 33 -9.56 -12.16 6.92
CA ASP A 33 -10.77 -11.88 7.72
C ASP A 33 -11.60 -10.71 7.18
N HIS A 34 -10.94 -9.72 6.59
CA HIS A 34 -11.57 -8.53 6.03
C HIS A 34 -11.58 -8.50 4.50
N ALA A 35 -11.60 -9.66 3.85
CA ALA A 35 -11.54 -9.77 2.39
C ALA A 35 -12.59 -8.90 1.66
N PHE A 36 -13.77 -8.70 2.24
CA PHE A 36 -14.84 -7.89 1.65
C PHE A 36 -14.54 -6.39 1.60
N THR A 37 -13.61 -5.88 2.41
CA THR A 37 -13.20 -4.47 2.40
C THR A 37 -12.14 -4.17 1.34
N ILE A 38 -11.58 -5.21 0.70
CA ILE A 38 -10.59 -5.06 -0.36
C ILE A 38 -11.25 -4.50 -1.62
N SER A 39 -10.62 -3.46 -2.16
CA SER A 39 -11.00 -2.78 -3.40
C SER A 39 -9.80 -2.69 -4.35
N GLY A 40 -10.02 -2.21 -5.58
CA GLY A 40 -8.90 -1.95 -6.50
C GLY A 40 -7.88 -0.94 -5.93
N HIS A 41 -8.31 -0.02 -5.07
CA HIS A 41 -7.41 0.97 -4.45
C HIS A 41 -6.53 0.36 -3.34
N SER A 42 -6.96 -0.74 -2.72
CA SER A 42 -6.26 -1.36 -1.60
C SER A 42 -4.83 -1.78 -1.97
N ALA A 43 -4.61 -2.30 -3.19
CA ALA A 43 -3.28 -2.68 -3.66
C ALA A 43 -2.32 -1.47 -3.70
N ARG A 44 -2.82 -0.32 -4.16
CA ARG A 44 -2.02 0.92 -4.24
C ARG A 44 -1.60 1.43 -2.86
N VAL A 45 -2.51 1.39 -1.89
CA VAL A 45 -2.21 1.76 -0.50
C VAL A 45 -1.25 0.75 0.14
N GLY A 46 -1.45 -0.55 -0.13
CA GLY A 46 -0.56 -1.62 0.33
C GLY A 46 0.87 -1.41 -0.12
N SER A 47 1.09 -1.20 -1.42
CA SER A 47 2.43 -0.96 -1.96
C SER A 47 3.11 0.29 -1.36
N ALA A 48 2.35 1.35 -1.07
CA ALA A 48 2.90 2.52 -0.37
C ALA A 48 3.44 2.15 1.03
N ASN A 49 2.68 1.33 1.75
CA ASN A 49 3.05 0.82 3.06
C ASN A 49 4.25 -0.14 2.99
N ASP A 50 4.31 -1.00 1.98
CA ASP A 50 5.46 -1.89 1.78
C ASP A 50 6.73 -1.06 1.53
N LEU A 51 6.68 -0.07 0.63
CA LEU A 51 7.85 0.76 0.33
C LEU A 51 8.34 1.55 1.55
N ILE A 52 7.45 2.20 2.31
CA ILE A 52 7.90 2.96 3.48
C ILE A 52 8.51 2.03 4.56
N ASN A 53 7.96 0.82 4.71
CA ASN A 53 8.47 -0.15 5.69
C ASN A 53 9.81 -0.77 5.26
N ASN A 54 10.11 -0.74 3.97
CA ASN A 54 11.41 -1.13 3.42
C ASN A 54 12.42 0.04 3.37
N GLY A 55 12.09 1.19 3.98
CA GLY A 55 13.03 2.32 4.12
C GLY A 55 13.12 3.25 2.91
N TYR A 56 12.22 3.13 1.94
CA TYR A 56 12.16 4.07 0.83
C TYR A 56 11.68 5.44 1.31
N THR A 57 12.21 6.51 0.69
CA THR A 57 11.86 7.88 1.05
C THR A 57 10.47 8.28 0.54
N THR A 58 9.85 9.27 1.17
CA THR A 58 8.55 9.81 0.72
C THR A 58 8.56 10.24 -0.75
N ALA A 59 9.66 10.81 -1.24
CA ALA A 59 9.78 11.24 -2.64
C ALA A 59 9.82 10.04 -3.62
N GLN A 60 10.55 8.98 -3.29
CA GLN A 60 10.59 7.75 -4.10
C GLN A 60 9.22 7.08 -4.15
N ILE A 61 8.49 7.06 -3.04
CA ILE A 61 7.15 6.49 -2.98
C ILE A 61 6.15 7.39 -3.74
N GLN A 62 6.31 8.71 -3.66
CA GLN A 62 5.51 9.65 -4.44
C GLN A 62 5.64 9.44 -5.94
N ASP A 63 6.87 9.28 -6.42
CA ASP A 63 7.19 9.00 -7.81
C ASP A 63 6.61 7.64 -8.26
N ALA A 64 6.91 6.56 -7.52
CA ALA A 64 6.40 5.21 -7.82
C ALA A 64 4.86 5.14 -7.81
N GLY A 65 4.24 5.88 -6.89
CA GLY A 65 2.79 5.98 -6.77
C GLY A 65 2.16 7.01 -7.72
N ASN A 66 2.94 7.79 -8.47
CA ASN A 66 2.49 8.91 -9.30
C ASN A 66 1.46 9.80 -8.57
N TRP A 67 1.78 10.22 -7.35
CA TRP A 67 0.95 11.17 -6.60
C TRP A 67 1.43 12.60 -6.80
N LYS A 68 0.47 13.52 -6.92
CA LYS A 68 0.75 14.95 -7.10
C LYS A 68 1.41 15.59 -5.88
N SER A 69 1.18 15.06 -4.69
CA SER A 69 1.72 15.60 -3.44
C SER A 69 2.24 14.51 -2.51
N ALA A 70 3.25 14.85 -1.72
CA ALA A 70 3.79 14.01 -0.66
C ALA A 70 2.78 13.77 0.48
N GLU A 71 1.78 14.64 0.63
CA GLU A 71 0.70 14.48 1.62
C GLU A 71 -0.04 13.15 1.45
N MET A 72 -0.31 12.73 0.22
CA MET A 72 -0.99 11.47 -0.05
C MET A 72 -0.17 10.26 0.42
N VAL A 73 1.15 10.31 0.26
CA VAL A 73 2.05 9.28 0.80
C VAL A 73 1.86 9.22 2.31
N GLN A 74 1.99 10.36 2.99
CA GLN A 74 1.88 10.45 4.45
C GLN A 74 0.55 9.92 4.97
N ILE A 75 -0.58 10.25 4.33
CA ILE A 75 -1.90 9.74 4.70
C ILE A 75 -1.96 8.22 4.60
N TYR A 76 -1.48 7.65 3.50
CA TYR A 76 -1.53 6.20 3.26
C TYR A 76 -0.54 5.40 4.11
N THR A 77 0.59 5.98 4.48
CA THR A 77 1.62 5.33 5.29
C THR A 77 1.53 5.64 6.78
N ARG A 78 0.63 6.55 7.19
CA ARG A 78 0.50 7.06 8.57
C ARG A 78 0.45 5.94 9.61
N ARG A 79 -0.32 4.87 9.32
CA ARG A 79 -0.49 3.76 10.27
C ARG A 79 0.78 2.92 10.40
N SER A 80 1.48 2.67 9.30
CA SER A 80 2.74 1.91 9.32
C SER A 80 3.87 2.68 9.99
N GLN A 81 3.87 4.01 9.87
CA GLN A 81 4.87 4.88 10.52
C GLN A 81 4.46 5.32 11.94
N ALA A 82 3.38 4.79 12.50
CA ALA A 82 2.95 5.14 13.84
C ALA A 82 4.05 4.79 14.86
N GLY A 83 4.56 5.79 15.59
CA GLY A 83 5.64 5.62 16.56
C GLY A 83 7.06 5.64 15.97
N ALA A 84 7.19 5.62 14.64
CA ALA A 84 8.45 5.89 13.94
C ALA A 84 8.54 7.40 13.65
N ASN A 85 9.09 8.16 14.59
CA ASN A 85 9.34 9.58 14.42
C ASN A 85 10.68 9.97 15.03
N SER A 86 11.22 11.10 14.58
CA SER A 86 12.55 11.58 14.99
C SER A 86 12.68 11.77 16.50
N MET A 87 11.58 12.09 17.20
CA MET A 87 11.58 12.18 18.66
C MET A 87 11.66 10.81 19.34
N ALA A 88 11.01 9.79 18.78
CA ALA A 88 11.13 8.42 19.25
C ALA A 88 12.54 7.87 18.99
N ASP A 89 13.14 8.16 17.84
CA ASP A 89 14.53 7.81 17.52
C ASP A 89 15.52 8.49 18.46
N MET A 90 15.36 9.80 18.68
CA MET A 90 16.20 10.56 19.60
C MET A 90 16.11 10.02 21.04
N ARG A 91 14.91 9.67 21.51
CA ARG A 91 14.75 9.06 22.84
C ARG A 91 15.41 7.69 22.94
N ARG A 92 15.34 6.87 21.88
CA ARG A 92 16.02 5.56 21.82
C ARG A 92 17.54 5.72 21.89
N SER A 93 18.10 6.66 21.11
CA SER A 93 19.54 6.90 21.08
C SER A 93 20.08 7.48 22.39
N GLN A 94 19.33 8.37 23.04
CA GLN A 94 19.69 8.91 24.36
C GLN A 94 19.69 7.83 25.45
N LYS A 95 18.68 6.95 25.48
CA LYS A 95 18.66 5.81 26.42
C LYS A 95 19.85 4.87 26.23
N ALA A 96 20.21 4.57 24.98
CA ALA A 96 21.34 3.69 24.68
C ALA A 96 22.69 4.27 25.11
N LYS A 97 22.80 5.61 25.20
CA LYS A 97 24.03 6.32 25.61
C LYS A 97 24.12 6.54 27.12
N ALA A 98 23.05 6.34 27.89
CA ALA A 98 23.09 6.50 29.33
C ALA A 98 23.95 5.41 29.98
N PRO A 99 24.94 5.75 30.83
CA PRO A 99 25.73 4.77 31.53
C PRO A 99 24.83 3.95 32.47
N THR A 100 25.02 2.64 32.50
CA THR A 100 24.31 1.75 33.44
C THR A 100 24.67 2.21 34.87
N PRO A 101 23.68 2.45 35.75
CA PRO A 101 23.99 2.85 37.12
C PRO A 101 24.70 1.68 37.82
N ASP A 102 25.89 1.96 38.35
CA ASP A 102 26.63 1.03 39.22
C ASP A 102 25.74 0.64 40.40
N LYS A 103 25.73 -0.66 40.73
CA LYS A 103 25.03 -1.23 41.89
C LYS A 103 25.84 -1.02 43.17
#